data_AF-A0AA40RSY2-F1
#
_entry.id   AF-A0AA40RSY2-F1
#
_cell.length_a   1.000
_cell.length_b   1.000
_cell.length_c   1.000
_cell.angle_alpha   90.00
_cell.angle_beta   90.00
_cell.angle_gamma   90.00
#
_symmetry.space_group_name_H-M   'P 1'
#
loop_
_entity.id
_entity.type
_entity.pdbx_description
1 polymer ?
#
loop_
_entity_poly.entity_id
_entity_poly.type
_entity_poly.pdbx_seq_one_letter_code
_entity_poly.pdbx_strand_id
1 'polypeptide(L)'
;MARDVANVWWAMFGFSVVVLVVVSALWIYAMLRQPRTHSAEEAKRINRRWIIGGGLVLPTVSIVALLAFGIPTGRSMLPLPVEGEQPLRVQVIGHQWWWEVRYPESGVVTANQFILPIDRPVDVEVTSADVIHSFWVPRLGGKLDMVPGRTNTLRLQASQTGVFRGQCSEFCGSQHAHMILHVEALEADAFATWIEARTGREHQPPGGAAGQVFDERCGQCHRVAGVSDGNRAPDLSDLATRPTLGAGVIANDAEGLRRWLSDHQSIKHGIAMPRHDDIPEETLGQLADWLETLAP
;
A
#
# COMPACT_ATOMS: atom_id res chain seq x y z
N MET A 1 -7.10 -7.93 -11.75
CA MET A 1 -6.18 -6.76 -11.68
C MET A 1 -4.71 -7.15 -11.67
N ALA A 2 -4.11 -7.60 -10.56
CA ALA A 2 -2.68 -7.96 -10.53
C ALA A 2 -2.28 -9.01 -11.59
N ARG A 3 -3.14 -10.00 -11.83
CA ARG A 3 -2.96 -11.01 -12.89
C ARG A 3 -2.90 -10.40 -14.29
N ASP A 4 -3.74 -9.41 -14.56
CA ASP A 4 -3.82 -8.76 -15.88
C ASP A 4 -2.54 -7.95 -16.14
N VAL A 5 -2.06 -7.23 -15.11
CA VAL A 5 -0.76 -6.55 -15.15
C VAL A 5 0.39 -7.52 -15.38
N ALA A 6 0.37 -8.66 -14.68
CA ALA A 6 1.39 -9.69 -14.85
C ALA A 6 1.41 -10.24 -16.29
N ASN A 7 0.25 -10.45 -16.91
CA ASN A 7 0.16 -10.87 -18.30
C ASN A 7 0.75 -9.81 -19.26
N VAL A 8 0.46 -8.53 -19.00
CA VAL A 8 1.07 -7.42 -19.76
C VAL A 8 2.59 -7.44 -19.63
N TRP A 9 3.08 -7.60 -18.41
CA TRP A 9 4.51 -7.69 -18.14
C TRP A 9 5.17 -8.87 -18.85
N TRP A 10 4.58 -10.08 -18.78
CA TRP A 10 5.14 -11.27 -19.45
C TRP A 10 5.18 -11.13 -20.98
N ALA A 11 4.16 -10.53 -21.57
CA ALA A 11 4.15 -10.25 -23.01
C ALA A 11 5.26 -9.25 -23.38
N MET A 12 5.41 -8.17 -22.62
CA MET A 12 6.47 -7.18 -22.82
C MET A 12 7.86 -7.79 -22.63
N PHE A 13 8.03 -8.62 -21.59
CA PHE A 13 9.27 -9.34 -21.33
C PHE A 13 9.64 -10.24 -22.51
N GLY A 14 8.72 -11.10 -22.96
CA GLY A 14 8.95 -11.97 -24.13
C GLY A 14 9.30 -11.19 -25.39
N PHE A 15 8.57 -10.11 -25.68
CA PHE A 15 8.87 -9.23 -26.81
C PHE A 15 10.26 -8.60 -26.69
N SER A 16 10.61 -8.08 -25.52
CA SER A 16 11.92 -7.46 -25.27
C SER A 16 13.08 -8.45 -25.42
N VAL A 17 12.90 -9.70 -24.99
CA VAL A 17 13.89 -10.77 -25.14
C VAL A 17 14.08 -11.10 -26.62
N VAL A 18 13.00 -11.22 -27.40
CA VAL A 18 13.08 -11.47 -28.84
C VAL A 18 13.82 -10.33 -29.55
N VAL A 19 13.47 -9.08 -29.26
CA VAL A 19 14.15 -7.91 -29.84
C VAL A 19 15.64 -7.91 -29.47
N LEU A 20 15.96 -8.15 -28.20
CA LEU A 20 17.35 -8.20 -27.72
C LEU A 20 18.16 -9.28 -28.45
N VAL A 21 17.61 -10.49 -28.58
CA VAL A 21 18.28 -11.61 -29.27
C VAL A 21 18.51 -11.26 -30.74
N VAL A 22 17.49 -10.74 -31.44
CA VAL A 22 17.60 -10.38 -32.85
C VAL A 22 18.63 -9.26 -33.07
N VAL A 23 18.55 -8.18 -32.30
CA VAL A 23 19.50 -7.06 -32.41
C VAL A 23 20.93 -7.52 -32.08
N SER A 24 21.10 -8.33 -31.03
CA SER A 24 22.41 -8.86 -30.67
C SER A 24 22.96 -9.79 -31.75
N ALA A 25 22.12 -10.66 -32.33
CA ALA A 25 22.53 -11.54 -33.43
C ALA A 25 22.91 -10.75 -34.69
N LEU A 26 22.14 -9.71 -35.05
CA LEU A 26 22.47 -8.82 -36.17
C LEU A 26 23.77 -8.07 -35.92
N TRP A 27 24.00 -7.60 -34.69
CA TRP A 27 25.23 -6.92 -34.29
C TRP A 27 26.44 -7.85 -34.34
N ILE A 28 26.34 -9.05 -33.75
CA ILE A 28 27.38 -10.09 -33.82
C ILE A 28 27.66 -10.47 -35.27
N TYR A 29 26.62 -10.71 -36.07
CA TYR A 29 26.77 -10.98 -37.50
C TYR A 29 27.47 -9.83 -38.23
N ALA A 30 27.12 -8.58 -37.93
CA ALA A 30 27.76 -7.41 -38.52
C ALA A 30 29.24 -7.27 -38.15
N MET A 31 29.64 -7.72 -36.96
CA MET A 31 31.04 -7.77 -36.52
C MET A 31 31.83 -8.92 -37.14
N LEU A 32 31.20 -10.08 -37.30
CA LEU A 32 31.88 -11.30 -37.79
C LEU A 32 31.88 -11.40 -39.33
N ARG A 33 30.96 -10.72 -40.02
CA ARG A 33 30.89 -10.78 -41.49
C ARG A 33 32.08 -10.07 -42.13
N GLN A 34 32.56 -10.62 -43.24
CA GLN A 34 33.54 -9.95 -44.09
C GLN A 34 32.93 -8.67 -44.71
N PRO A 35 33.65 -7.53 -44.72
CA PRO A 35 33.16 -6.30 -45.35
C PRO A 35 32.85 -6.52 -46.83
N ARG A 36 31.65 -6.12 -47.25
CA ARG A 36 31.27 -6.10 -48.67
C ARG A 36 31.46 -4.71 -49.22
N THR A 37 32.07 -4.61 -50.40
CA THR A 37 32.12 -3.37 -51.16
C THR A 37 30.80 -3.17 -51.89
N HIS A 38 30.14 -2.05 -51.63
CA HIS A 38 28.91 -1.65 -52.32
C HIS A 38 29.16 -0.33 -53.05
N SER A 39 28.49 -0.12 -54.19
CA SER A 39 28.48 1.20 -54.83
C SER A 39 27.78 2.24 -53.92
N ALA A 40 28.10 3.52 -54.07
CA ALA A 40 27.52 4.58 -53.25
C ALA A 40 25.98 4.61 -53.31
N GLU A 41 25.41 4.40 -54.50
CA GLU A 41 23.97 4.36 -54.73
C GLU A 41 23.30 3.13 -54.08
N GLU A 42 23.97 1.98 -54.10
CA GLU A 42 23.47 0.76 -53.48
C GLU A 42 23.50 0.87 -51.95
N ALA A 43 24.59 1.40 -51.38
CA ALA A 43 24.71 1.68 -49.96
C ALA A 43 23.61 2.64 -49.47
N LYS A 44 23.34 3.72 -50.23
CA LYS A 44 22.25 4.68 -49.92
C LYS A 44 20.88 4.00 -49.90
N ARG A 45 20.63 3.07 -50.82
CA ARG A 45 19.36 2.30 -50.88
C ARG A 45 19.22 1.34 -49.70
N ILE A 46 20.27 0.61 -49.35
CA ILE A 46 20.30 -0.31 -48.20
C ILE A 46 20.08 0.48 -46.91
N ASN A 47 20.83 1.57 -46.69
CA ASN A 47 20.71 2.40 -45.51
C ASN A 47 19.30 2.98 -45.39
N ARG A 48 18.72 3.51 -46.48
CA ARG A 48 17.34 4.01 -46.48
C ARG A 48 16.33 2.93 -46.08
N ARG A 49 16.50 1.70 -46.55
CA ARG A 49 15.61 0.58 -46.17
C ARG A 49 15.71 0.25 -44.68
N TRP A 50 16.92 0.22 -44.11
CA TRP A 50 17.11 0.00 -42.68
C TRP A 50 16.57 1.14 -41.82
N ILE A 51 16.78 2.39 -42.24
CA ILE A 51 16.23 3.58 -41.55
C ILE A 51 14.70 3.54 -41.56
N ILE A 52 14.07 3.32 -42.72
CA ILE A 52 12.61 3.29 -42.81
C ILE A 52 12.05 2.05 -42.10
N GLY A 53 12.54 0.86 -42.43
CA GLY A 53 11.99 -0.39 -41.89
C GLY A 53 12.31 -0.58 -40.41
N GLY A 54 13.60 -0.57 -40.06
CA GLY A 54 14.06 -0.80 -38.69
C GLY A 54 13.97 0.42 -37.78
N GLY A 55 14.16 1.62 -38.32
CA GLY A 55 14.17 2.86 -37.53
C GLY A 55 12.83 3.56 -37.39
N LEU A 56 11.90 3.39 -38.35
CA LEU A 56 10.59 4.06 -38.32
C LEU A 56 9.43 3.07 -38.19
N VAL A 57 9.30 2.11 -39.11
CA VAL A 57 8.14 1.21 -39.17
C VAL A 57 8.12 0.28 -37.96
N LEU A 58 9.22 -0.42 -37.67
CA LEU A 58 9.28 -1.37 -36.55
C LEU A 58 8.95 -0.70 -35.20
N PRO A 59 9.61 0.41 -34.78
CA PRO A 59 9.27 1.06 -33.52
C PRO A 59 7.83 1.57 -33.46
N THR A 60 7.32 2.14 -34.57
CA THR A 60 5.93 2.64 -34.62
C THR A 60 4.93 1.51 -34.43
N VAL A 61 5.08 0.40 -35.17
CA VAL A 61 4.20 -0.77 -35.06
C VAL A 61 4.31 -1.38 -33.66
N SER A 62 5.51 -1.51 -33.10
CA SER A 62 5.71 -2.03 -31.75
C SER A 62 5.04 -1.17 -30.68
N ILE A 63 5.19 0.17 -30.75
CA ILE A 63 4.54 1.09 -29.82
C ILE A 63 3.01 0.99 -29.93
N VAL A 64 2.46 0.99 -31.15
CA VAL A 64 1.01 0.88 -31.36
C VAL A 64 0.47 -0.44 -30.80
N ALA A 65 1.16 -1.56 -31.05
CA ALA A 65 0.76 -2.87 -30.52
C ALA A 65 0.81 -2.91 -28.98
N LEU A 66 1.88 -2.38 -28.37
CA LEU A 66 2.03 -2.31 -26.92
C LEU A 66 0.96 -1.42 -26.28
N LEU A 67 0.64 -0.28 -26.88
CA LEU A 67 -0.42 0.62 -26.41
C LEU A 67 -1.80 -0.03 -26.53
N ALA A 68 -2.11 -0.66 -27.66
CA ALA A 68 -3.38 -1.36 -27.88
C ALA A 68 -3.59 -2.48 -26.84
N PHE A 69 -2.50 -3.15 -26.44
CA PHE A 69 -2.55 -4.20 -25.43
C PHE A 69 -2.56 -3.68 -23.99
N GLY A 70 -1.78 -2.63 -23.67
CA GLY A 70 -1.61 -2.13 -22.30
C GLY A 70 -2.69 -1.16 -21.82
N ILE A 71 -3.26 -0.34 -22.71
CA ILE A 71 -4.29 0.66 -22.34
C ILE A 71 -5.52 0.02 -21.66
N PRO A 72 -6.10 -1.09 -22.16
CA PRO A 72 -7.24 -1.73 -21.51
C PRO A 72 -6.96 -2.12 -20.05
N THR A 73 -5.78 -2.69 -19.78
CA THR A 73 -5.36 -3.05 -18.41
C THR A 73 -5.18 -1.82 -17.52
N GLY A 74 -4.69 -0.70 -18.05
CA GLY A 74 -4.61 0.56 -17.29
C GLY A 74 -6.00 1.12 -16.96
N ARG A 75 -6.97 1.00 -17.87
CA ARG A 75 -8.33 1.50 -17.66
C ARG A 75 -9.11 0.75 -16.58
N SER A 76 -8.84 -0.53 -16.36
CA SER A 76 -9.53 -1.31 -15.33
C SER A 76 -9.11 -0.94 -13.89
N MET A 77 -8.00 -0.22 -13.73
CA MET A 77 -7.57 0.33 -12.43
C MET A 77 -8.16 1.72 -12.13
N LEU A 78 -8.69 2.38 -13.16
CA LEU A 78 -9.37 3.66 -12.96
C LEU A 78 -10.71 3.40 -12.27
N PRO A 79 -11.14 4.29 -11.36
CA PRO A 79 -12.43 4.19 -10.67
C PRO A 79 -13.58 4.61 -11.61
N LEU A 80 -13.67 3.98 -12.79
CA LEU A 80 -14.73 4.23 -13.75
C LEU A 80 -16.01 3.53 -13.30
N PRO A 81 -17.19 4.19 -13.41
CA PRO A 81 -18.45 3.51 -13.14
C PRO A 81 -18.62 2.32 -14.08
N VAL A 82 -18.79 1.13 -13.52
CA VAL A 82 -19.16 -0.08 -14.27
C VAL A 82 -20.60 -0.41 -13.87
N GLU A 83 -21.44 -0.62 -14.86
CA GLU A 83 -22.86 -0.89 -14.64
C GLU A 83 -23.05 -2.17 -13.82
N GLY A 84 -23.79 -2.08 -12.71
CA GLY A 84 -24.04 -3.20 -11.80
C GLY A 84 -22.96 -3.42 -10.71
N GLU A 85 -21.82 -2.74 -10.75
CA GLU A 85 -20.83 -2.79 -9.69
C GLU A 85 -21.12 -1.75 -8.58
N GLN A 86 -21.09 -2.19 -7.32
CA GLN A 86 -21.10 -1.29 -6.14
C GLN A 86 -19.78 -1.42 -5.38
N PRO A 87 -18.75 -0.65 -5.77
CA PRO A 87 -17.45 -0.74 -5.12
C PRO A 87 -17.56 -0.38 -3.65
N LEU A 88 -16.83 -1.10 -2.79
CA LEU A 88 -16.62 -0.68 -1.41
C LEU A 88 -15.74 0.57 -1.43
N ARG A 89 -16.14 1.63 -0.73
CA ARG A 89 -15.30 2.83 -0.57
C ARG A 89 -14.47 2.70 0.70
N VAL A 90 -13.18 2.96 0.60
CA VAL A 90 -12.26 2.99 1.75
C VAL A 90 -11.35 4.20 1.62
N GLN A 91 -11.21 4.98 2.68
CA GLN A 91 -10.27 6.09 2.72
C GLN A 91 -9.00 5.65 3.43
N VAL A 92 -7.84 5.91 2.83
CA VAL A 92 -6.53 5.64 3.42
C VAL A 92 -5.77 6.96 3.50
N ILE A 93 -5.39 7.34 4.71
CA ILE A 93 -4.67 8.58 4.99
C ILE A 93 -3.25 8.25 5.45
N GLY A 94 -2.26 8.84 4.78
CA GLY A 94 -0.86 8.72 5.13
C GLY A 94 -0.47 9.74 6.21
N HIS A 95 0.21 9.27 7.25
CA HIS A 95 0.86 10.08 8.28
C HIS A 95 2.30 9.63 8.41
N GLN A 96 3.22 10.49 8.85
CA GLN A 96 4.58 10.12 9.24
C GLN A 96 4.53 9.37 10.59
N TRP A 97 4.75 8.05 10.66
CA TRP A 97 4.87 7.05 9.60
C TRP A 97 3.92 5.88 9.89
N TRP A 98 2.63 6.08 9.65
CA TRP A 98 1.56 5.12 9.90
C TRP A 98 0.36 5.41 8.98
N TRP A 99 -0.55 4.46 8.90
CA TRP A 99 -1.71 4.49 8.00
C TRP A 99 -2.99 4.60 8.80
N GLU A 100 -3.81 5.59 8.50
CA GLU A 100 -5.19 5.64 8.96
C GLU A 100 -6.11 5.06 7.88
N VAL A 101 -7.02 4.18 8.25
CA VAL A 101 -7.95 3.54 7.31
C VAL A 101 -9.37 3.76 7.81
N ARG A 102 -10.22 4.35 6.97
CA ARG A 102 -11.62 4.66 7.31
C ARG A 102 -12.56 3.95 6.35
N TYR A 103 -13.63 3.40 6.90
CA TYR A 103 -14.77 2.81 6.19
C TYR A 103 -15.97 3.76 6.36
N PRO A 104 -16.18 4.73 5.44
CA PRO A 104 -17.12 5.82 5.65
C PRO A 104 -18.57 5.37 5.89
N GLU A 105 -18.98 4.28 5.25
CA GLU A 105 -20.35 3.76 5.33
C GLU A 105 -20.67 3.14 6.71
N SER A 106 -19.69 2.53 7.37
CA SER A 106 -19.87 1.95 8.72
C SER A 106 -19.38 2.87 9.84
N GLY A 107 -18.60 3.90 9.51
CA GLY A 107 -17.92 4.75 10.49
C GLY A 107 -16.73 4.09 11.19
N VAL A 108 -16.34 2.88 10.78
CA VAL A 108 -15.19 2.16 11.33
C VAL A 108 -13.89 2.86 10.92
N VAL A 109 -13.03 3.12 11.91
CA VAL A 109 -11.68 3.62 11.71
C VAL A 109 -10.69 2.62 12.31
N THR A 110 -9.66 2.29 11.55
CA THR A 110 -8.55 1.44 11.99
C THR A 110 -7.22 2.12 11.70
N ALA A 111 -6.15 1.58 12.28
CA ALA A 111 -4.81 2.04 12.00
C ALA A 111 -3.90 0.88 11.61
N ASN A 112 -3.13 1.08 10.54
CA ASN A 112 -2.19 0.11 9.96
C ASN A 112 -2.81 -1.24 9.56
N GLN A 113 -4.14 -1.31 9.45
CA GLN A 113 -4.87 -2.48 8.96
C GLN A 113 -5.89 -2.05 7.90
N PHE A 114 -5.79 -2.64 6.72
CA PHE A 114 -6.74 -2.47 5.63
C PHE A 114 -7.34 -3.83 5.25
N ILE A 115 -8.59 -4.04 5.64
CA ILE A 115 -9.33 -5.27 5.38
C ILE A 115 -10.31 -5.05 4.23
N LEU A 116 -10.40 -6.00 3.32
CA LEU A 116 -11.29 -5.94 2.16
C LEU A 116 -11.93 -7.30 1.86
N PRO A 117 -13.12 -7.35 1.26
CA PRO A 117 -13.68 -8.59 0.75
C PRO A 117 -13.02 -9.01 -0.58
N ILE A 118 -12.93 -10.32 -0.82
CA ILE A 118 -12.59 -10.84 -2.15
C ILE A 118 -13.73 -10.62 -3.15
N ASP A 119 -13.39 -10.65 -4.43
CA ASP A 119 -14.33 -10.59 -5.57
C ASP A 119 -15.28 -9.38 -5.60
N ARG A 120 -14.99 -8.35 -4.81
CA ARG A 120 -15.66 -7.06 -4.82
C ARG A 120 -14.65 -5.95 -5.15
N PRO A 121 -14.94 -5.09 -6.13
CA PRO A 121 -14.14 -3.89 -6.36
C PRO A 121 -14.11 -2.98 -5.13
N VAL A 122 -12.95 -2.39 -4.85
CA VAL A 122 -12.74 -1.43 -3.76
C VAL A 122 -12.16 -0.15 -4.34
N ASP A 123 -12.88 0.96 -4.19
CA ASP A 123 -12.39 2.29 -4.50
C ASP A 123 -11.66 2.83 -3.27
N VAL A 124 -10.33 2.83 -3.37
CA VAL A 124 -9.43 3.31 -2.32
C VAL A 124 -9.13 4.78 -2.59
N GLU A 125 -9.71 5.63 -1.77
CA GLU A 125 -9.44 7.06 -1.76
C GLU A 125 -8.22 7.33 -0.88
N VAL A 126 -7.18 7.91 -1.47
CA VAL A 126 -5.91 8.14 -0.80
C VAL A 126 -5.61 9.63 -0.68
N THR A 127 -5.14 10.04 0.49
CA THR A 127 -4.70 11.40 0.78
C THR A 127 -3.62 11.40 1.87
N SER A 128 -3.00 12.54 2.14
CA SER A 128 -1.98 12.67 3.17
C SER A 128 -2.30 13.79 4.16
N ALA A 129 -1.99 13.55 5.43
CA ALA A 129 -2.10 14.54 6.49
C ALA A 129 -0.86 15.43 6.64
N ASP A 130 0.28 15.07 6.03
CA ASP A 130 1.55 15.78 6.22
C ASP A 130 2.37 15.95 4.92
N VAL A 131 3.19 14.96 4.54
CA VAL A 131 4.08 14.98 3.38
C VAL A 131 3.55 14.04 2.29
N ILE A 132 4.18 14.02 1.12
CA ILE A 132 3.77 13.06 0.10
C ILE A 132 4.13 11.64 0.57
N HIS A 133 3.17 10.73 0.47
CA HIS A 133 3.35 9.28 0.60
C HIS A 133 2.91 8.61 -0.70
N SER A 134 3.00 7.28 -0.78
CA SER A 134 2.36 6.55 -1.87
C SER A 134 1.82 5.23 -1.36
N PHE A 135 0.53 5.03 -1.53
CA PHE A 135 -0.15 3.79 -1.18
C PHE A 135 0.17 2.72 -2.22
N TRP A 136 0.69 1.58 -1.76
CA TRP A 136 0.97 0.45 -2.64
C TRP A 136 0.77 -0.89 -1.94
N VAL A 137 -0.03 -1.76 -2.56
CA VAL A 137 -0.15 -3.18 -2.20
C VAL A 137 0.35 -4.01 -3.39
N PRO A 138 1.65 -4.37 -3.45
CA PRO A 138 2.27 -4.97 -4.64
C PRO A 138 1.52 -6.17 -5.21
N ARG A 139 0.95 -7.01 -4.34
CA ARG A 139 0.24 -8.23 -4.72
C ARG A 139 -1.17 -8.00 -5.27
N LEU A 140 -1.78 -6.83 -5.02
CA LEU A 140 -3.06 -6.43 -5.59
C LEU A 140 -2.90 -5.54 -6.83
N GLY A 141 -1.69 -4.99 -7.03
CA GLY A 141 -1.37 -4.10 -8.12
C GLY A 141 -1.74 -2.65 -7.81
N GLY A 142 -1.39 -1.73 -8.71
CA GLY A 142 -1.66 -0.29 -8.57
C GLY A 142 -0.86 0.38 -7.44
N LYS A 143 -0.18 1.49 -7.75
CA LYS A 143 0.32 2.42 -6.74
C LYS A 143 -0.34 3.77 -6.98
N LEU A 144 -0.61 4.52 -5.93
CA LEU A 144 -1.10 5.89 -6.09
C LEU A 144 -0.52 6.79 -5.02
N ASP A 145 0.06 7.89 -5.48
CA ASP A 145 0.69 8.88 -4.62
C ASP A 145 -0.39 9.62 -3.82
N MET A 146 -0.08 9.85 -2.55
CA MET A 146 -0.94 10.50 -1.57
C MET A 146 -0.42 11.92 -1.37
N VAL A 147 -1.14 12.91 -1.88
CA VAL A 147 -0.67 14.30 -1.93
C VAL A 147 -1.48 15.13 -0.95
N PRO A 148 -0.85 15.84 0.01
CA PRO A 148 -1.56 16.70 0.94
C PRO A 148 -2.49 17.69 0.21
N GLY A 149 -3.73 17.80 0.68
CA GLY A 149 -4.76 18.67 0.09
C GLY A 149 -5.39 18.13 -1.20
N ARG A 150 -5.11 16.89 -1.61
CA ARG A 150 -5.75 16.23 -2.76
C ARG A 150 -6.16 14.80 -2.42
N THR A 151 -7.38 14.44 -2.81
CA THR A 151 -7.83 13.06 -2.77
C THR A 151 -7.66 12.44 -4.15
N ASN A 152 -6.87 11.39 -4.24
CA ASN A 152 -6.78 10.56 -5.43
C ASN A 152 -7.51 9.24 -5.19
N THR A 153 -7.95 8.55 -6.23
CA THR A 153 -8.66 7.27 -6.09
C THR A 153 -8.07 6.23 -7.02
N LEU A 154 -7.76 5.04 -6.47
CA LEU A 154 -7.45 3.84 -7.25
C LEU A 154 -8.52 2.77 -6.97
N ARG A 155 -8.82 1.97 -7.99
CA ARG A 155 -9.63 0.76 -7.82
C ARG A 155 -8.73 -0.46 -7.63
N LEU A 156 -9.00 -1.23 -6.58
CA LEU A 156 -8.35 -2.51 -6.29
C LEU A 156 -9.40 -3.63 -6.17
N GLN A 157 -8.95 -4.88 -6.37
CA GLN A 157 -9.76 -6.06 -6.11
C GLN A 157 -8.84 -7.24 -5.78
N ALA A 158 -9.15 -7.94 -4.69
CA ALA A 158 -8.54 -9.22 -4.36
C ALA A 158 -9.38 -10.36 -4.95
N SER A 159 -8.73 -11.37 -5.52
CA SER A 159 -9.39 -12.55 -6.14
C SER A 159 -9.24 -13.83 -5.31
N GLN A 160 -8.62 -13.72 -4.14
CA GLN A 160 -8.38 -14.83 -3.22
C GLN A 160 -8.16 -14.27 -1.82
N THR A 161 -8.51 -15.05 -0.82
CA THR A 161 -8.28 -14.70 0.57
C THR A 161 -6.79 -14.69 0.92
N GLY A 162 -6.47 -14.00 2.01
CA GLY A 162 -5.14 -14.05 2.62
C GLY A 162 -4.58 -12.68 2.96
N VAL A 163 -3.38 -12.71 3.54
CA VAL A 163 -2.67 -11.54 4.02
C VAL A 163 -1.70 -11.03 2.94
N PHE A 164 -1.72 -9.72 2.72
CA PHE A 164 -0.85 -8.99 1.82
C PHE A 164 -0.11 -7.89 2.60
N ARG A 165 1.11 -7.60 2.16
CA ARG A 165 1.88 -6.46 2.65
C ARG A 165 1.53 -5.23 1.82
N GLY A 166 1.04 -4.18 2.47
CA GLY A 166 1.04 -2.82 1.94
C GLY A 166 2.27 -2.05 2.43
N GLN A 167 2.70 -1.05 1.67
CA GLN A 167 3.89 -0.26 2.00
C GLN A 167 3.82 1.15 1.39
N CYS A 168 4.58 2.07 1.99
CA CYS A 168 4.82 3.37 1.39
C CYS A 168 5.83 3.22 0.25
N SER A 169 5.53 3.79 -0.92
CA SER A 169 6.43 3.76 -2.08
C SER A 169 6.85 5.15 -2.57
N GLU A 170 6.79 6.15 -1.69
CA GLU A 170 7.31 7.51 -1.90
C GLU A 170 8.11 7.92 -0.67
N PHE A 171 9.30 8.49 -0.85
CA PHE A 171 10.19 8.76 0.28
C PHE A 171 9.59 9.85 1.19
N CYS A 172 9.14 9.44 2.38
CA CYS A 172 8.42 10.29 3.32
C CYS A 172 9.19 10.59 4.61
N GLY A 173 10.50 10.33 4.64
CA GLY A 173 11.38 10.63 5.78
C GLY A 173 12.07 9.40 6.39
N SER A 174 12.64 9.56 7.59
CA SER A 174 13.56 8.58 8.21
C SER A 174 12.93 7.20 8.43
N GLN A 175 11.64 7.12 8.73
CA GLN A 175 10.92 5.85 8.92
C GLN A 175 10.12 5.41 7.69
N HIS A 176 10.45 5.91 6.50
CA HIS A 176 9.81 5.50 5.24
C HIS A 176 9.77 3.97 5.07
N ALA A 177 10.88 3.28 5.28
CA ALA A 177 10.98 1.82 5.14
C ALA A 177 10.16 1.05 6.22
N HIS A 178 9.79 1.72 7.30
CA HIS A 178 9.06 1.18 8.44
C HIS A 178 7.58 1.63 8.45
N MET A 179 7.06 2.06 7.31
CA MET A 179 5.66 2.45 7.12
C MET A 179 4.89 1.31 6.43
N ILE A 180 4.66 0.22 7.17
CA ILE A 180 4.08 -1.02 6.65
C ILE A 180 2.59 -1.07 7.00
N LEU A 181 1.77 -1.43 6.02
CA LEU A 181 0.34 -1.63 6.15
C LEU A 181 0.04 -3.13 6.12
N HIS A 182 -0.68 -3.63 7.12
CA HIS A 182 -1.25 -4.97 7.05
C HIS A 182 -2.51 -4.92 6.19
N VAL A 183 -2.58 -5.76 5.16
CA VAL A 183 -3.74 -5.85 4.28
C VAL A 183 -4.26 -7.29 4.34
N GLU A 184 -5.56 -7.49 4.47
CA GLU A 184 -6.14 -8.83 4.50
C GLU A 184 -7.41 -8.89 3.67
N ALA A 185 -7.46 -9.85 2.74
CA ALA A 185 -8.67 -10.13 1.98
C ALA A 185 -9.43 -11.30 2.62
N LEU A 186 -10.71 -11.05 2.92
CA LEU A 186 -11.60 -12.00 3.56
C LEU A 186 -12.73 -12.42 2.62
N GLU A 187 -13.38 -13.53 2.93
CA GLU A 187 -14.70 -13.85 2.36
C GLU A 187 -15.72 -12.76 2.70
N ALA A 188 -16.74 -12.60 1.86
CA ALA A 188 -17.73 -11.52 2.02
C ALA A 188 -18.43 -11.55 3.40
N ASP A 189 -18.84 -12.73 3.87
CA ASP A 189 -19.51 -12.88 5.18
C ASP A 189 -18.55 -12.60 6.36
N ALA A 190 -17.29 -13.01 6.23
CA ALA A 190 -16.26 -12.74 7.23
C ALA A 190 -15.92 -11.24 7.30
N PHE A 191 -15.86 -10.56 6.15
CA PHE A 191 -15.71 -9.10 6.09
C PHE A 191 -16.91 -8.37 6.72
N ALA A 192 -18.13 -8.81 6.42
CA ALA A 192 -19.33 -8.24 7.03
C ALA A 192 -19.32 -8.39 8.56
N THR A 193 -18.97 -9.58 9.05
CA THR A 193 -18.80 -9.86 10.49
C THR A 193 -17.70 -8.98 11.11
N TRP A 194 -16.59 -8.80 10.40
CA TRP A 194 -15.47 -7.98 10.83
C TRP A 194 -15.84 -6.50 10.98
N ILE A 195 -16.66 -5.96 10.07
CA ILE A 195 -17.20 -4.59 10.12
C ILE A 195 -18.22 -4.46 11.26
N GLU A 196 -19.15 -5.41 11.38
CA GLU A 196 -20.22 -5.37 12.39
C GLU A 196 -19.64 -5.35 13.79
N ALA A 197 -18.67 -6.22 14.09
CA ALA A 197 -18.01 -6.26 15.40
C ALA A 197 -17.32 -4.92 15.76
N ARG A 198 -16.94 -4.10 14.78
CA ARG A 198 -16.29 -2.79 15.01
C ARG A 198 -17.26 -1.62 15.03
N THR A 199 -18.50 -1.82 14.61
CA THR A 199 -19.47 -0.74 14.46
C THR A 199 -20.12 -0.45 15.81
N GLY A 200 -20.04 0.80 16.28
CA GLY A 200 -20.71 1.24 17.51
C GLY A 200 -20.15 0.63 18.81
N ARG A 201 -18.98 -0.01 18.77
CA ARG A 201 -18.32 -0.55 19.96
C ARG A 201 -17.85 0.53 20.92
N GLU A 202 -17.76 0.18 22.20
CA GLU A 202 -17.26 1.02 23.28
C GLU A 202 -16.43 0.18 24.26
N HIS A 203 -15.44 0.82 24.88
CA HIS A 203 -14.56 0.22 25.88
C HIS A 203 -14.73 0.88 27.23
N GLN A 204 -14.33 0.18 28.28
CA GLN A 204 -14.20 0.75 29.62
C GLN A 204 -12.76 1.23 29.84
N PRO A 205 -12.55 2.41 30.47
CA PRO A 205 -11.21 2.88 30.81
C PRO A 205 -10.52 1.92 31.79
N PRO A 206 -9.18 1.88 31.82
CA PRO A 206 -8.47 1.15 32.86
C PRO A 206 -8.69 1.83 34.21
N GLY A 207 -8.69 1.05 35.29
CA GLY A 207 -8.77 1.59 36.65
C GLY A 207 -7.44 2.17 37.15
N GLY A 208 -7.49 2.85 38.29
CA GLY A 208 -6.30 3.25 39.04
C GLY A 208 -5.36 4.21 38.30
N ALA A 209 -4.06 4.03 38.51
CA ALA A 209 -3.02 4.88 37.93
C ALA A 209 -2.97 4.77 36.39
N ALA A 210 -3.23 3.58 35.83
CA ALA A 210 -3.27 3.39 34.39
C ALA A 210 -4.37 4.22 33.73
N GLY A 211 -5.57 4.28 34.33
CA GLY A 211 -6.67 5.14 33.86
C GLY A 211 -6.29 6.60 33.79
N GLN A 212 -5.72 7.13 34.89
CA GLN A 212 -5.30 8.53 34.97
C GLN A 212 -4.21 8.85 33.94
N VAL A 213 -3.17 8.00 33.83
CA VAL A 213 -2.10 8.20 32.86
C VAL A 213 -2.62 8.12 31.42
N PHE A 214 -3.53 7.19 31.13
CA PHE A 214 -4.12 7.11 29.80
C PHE A 214 -4.83 8.42 29.45
N ASP A 215 -5.73 8.89 30.30
CA ASP A 215 -6.53 10.09 30.04
C ASP A 215 -5.66 11.36 29.86
N GLU A 216 -4.70 11.56 30.75
CA GLU A 216 -3.86 12.76 30.76
C GLU A 216 -2.82 12.78 29.63
N ARG A 217 -2.45 11.61 29.09
CA ARG A 217 -1.26 11.46 28.21
C ARG A 217 -1.61 10.80 26.89
N CYS A 218 -2.08 9.56 26.93
CA CYS A 218 -2.29 8.74 25.74
C CYS A 218 -3.57 9.15 24.98
N GLY A 219 -4.67 9.34 25.71
CA GLY A 219 -6.00 9.70 25.21
C GLY A 219 -6.06 11.07 24.54
N GLN A 220 -5.09 11.96 24.82
CA GLN A 220 -4.93 13.26 24.15
C GLN A 220 -4.49 13.16 22.68
N CYS A 221 -4.00 11.98 22.28
CA CYS A 221 -3.51 11.70 20.94
C CYS A 221 -4.26 10.54 20.29
N HIS A 222 -4.50 9.48 21.06
CA HIS A 222 -5.13 8.25 20.63
C HIS A 222 -6.63 8.23 20.95
N ARG A 223 -7.42 7.80 19.98
CA ARG A 223 -8.82 7.44 20.18
C ARG A 223 -8.93 6.03 20.75
N VAL A 224 -9.79 5.86 21.74
CA VAL A 224 -10.36 4.58 22.17
C VAL A 224 -11.85 4.79 22.32
N ALA A 225 -12.67 4.08 21.54
CA ALA A 225 -14.11 4.27 21.52
C ALA A 225 -14.72 4.13 22.93
N GLY A 226 -15.51 5.13 23.35
CA GLY A 226 -16.09 5.21 24.70
C GLY A 226 -15.14 5.72 25.80
N VAL A 227 -13.86 5.92 25.50
CA VAL A 227 -12.82 6.29 26.49
C VAL A 227 -12.12 7.61 26.14
N SER A 228 -11.72 7.82 24.89
CA SER A 228 -11.02 9.04 24.45
C SER A 228 -11.30 9.39 22.98
N ASP A 229 -11.27 10.69 22.69
CA ASP A 229 -11.50 11.25 21.34
C ASP A 229 -10.21 11.80 20.67
N GLY A 230 -9.03 11.41 21.16
CA GLY A 230 -7.75 11.81 20.57
C GLY A 230 -7.67 11.47 19.08
N ASN A 231 -7.20 12.39 18.24
CA ASN A 231 -7.28 12.27 16.78
C ASN A 231 -5.96 12.58 16.04
N ARG A 232 -4.83 12.57 16.75
CA ARG A 232 -3.51 12.90 16.19
C ARG A 232 -2.61 11.69 16.03
N ALA A 233 -3.05 10.52 16.50
CA ALA A 233 -2.31 9.28 16.52
C ALA A 233 -3.24 8.10 16.14
N PRO A 234 -2.69 6.90 15.88
CA PRO A 234 -3.48 5.72 15.56
C PRO A 234 -4.68 5.51 16.51
N ASP A 235 -5.88 5.26 15.97
CA ASP A 235 -6.99 4.73 16.78
C ASP A 235 -6.49 3.44 17.46
N LEU A 236 -6.79 3.22 18.74
CA LEU A 236 -6.36 2.04 19.51
C LEU A 236 -7.51 1.10 19.84
N SER A 237 -8.73 1.44 19.43
CA SER A 237 -9.94 0.76 19.85
C SER A 237 -9.92 -0.75 19.52
N ASP A 238 -9.27 -1.21 18.44
CA ASP A 238 -9.10 -2.65 18.08
C ASP A 238 -7.64 -3.11 18.13
N LEU A 239 -6.81 -2.46 18.95
CA LEU A 239 -5.38 -2.74 19.04
C LEU A 239 -5.09 -4.23 19.26
N ALA A 240 -5.88 -4.92 20.09
CA ALA A 240 -5.66 -6.34 20.41
C ALA A 240 -5.77 -7.28 19.20
N THR A 241 -6.50 -6.88 18.15
CA THR A 241 -6.67 -7.69 16.93
C THR A 241 -5.63 -7.42 15.86
N ARG A 242 -4.69 -6.49 16.11
CA ARG A 242 -3.64 -6.17 15.16
C ARG A 242 -2.56 -7.24 15.21
N PRO A 243 -1.99 -7.66 14.07
CA PRO A 243 -0.87 -8.60 14.10
C PRO A 243 0.46 -7.93 14.48
N THR A 244 0.54 -6.60 14.38
CA THR A 244 1.80 -5.84 14.53
C THR A 244 1.58 -4.47 15.17
N LEU A 245 2.65 -3.92 15.76
CA LEU A 245 2.70 -2.56 16.32
C LEU A 245 3.65 -1.67 15.51
N GLY A 246 3.50 -0.35 15.71
CA GLY A 246 4.39 0.66 15.12
C GLY A 246 4.37 0.74 13.60
N ALA A 247 3.23 0.43 12.97
CA ALA A 247 3.08 0.26 11.52
C ALA A 247 3.95 -0.89 10.96
N GLY A 248 3.82 -2.07 11.58
CA GLY A 248 4.40 -3.32 11.08
C GLY A 248 5.85 -3.60 11.46
N VAL A 249 6.43 -2.84 12.40
CA VAL A 249 7.85 -2.99 12.77
C VAL A 249 8.11 -4.12 13.77
N ILE A 250 7.13 -4.43 14.63
CA ILE A 250 7.25 -5.49 15.64
C ILE A 250 5.92 -6.25 15.74
N ALA A 251 5.97 -7.48 16.27
CA ALA A 251 4.77 -8.26 16.58
C ALA A 251 3.91 -7.59 17.65
N ASN A 252 2.60 -7.79 17.57
CA ASN A 252 1.67 -7.38 18.63
C ASN A 252 1.34 -8.58 19.53
N ASP A 253 2.29 -8.91 20.40
CA ASP A 253 2.12 -9.86 21.49
C ASP A 253 2.40 -9.14 22.82
N ALA A 254 2.22 -9.85 23.93
CA ALA A 254 2.36 -9.29 25.28
C ALA A 254 3.75 -8.67 25.52
N GLU A 255 4.81 -9.28 25.00
CA GLU A 255 6.17 -8.75 25.10
C GLU A 255 6.35 -7.53 24.19
N GLY A 256 5.90 -7.63 22.94
CA GLY A 256 5.97 -6.59 21.92
C GLY A 256 5.25 -5.31 22.34
N LEU A 257 4.07 -5.41 22.97
CA LEU A 257 3.33 -4.26 23.45
C LEU A 257 4.02 -3.55 24.61
N ARG A 258 4.50 -4.30 25.63
CA ARG A 258 5.28 -3.73 26.74
C ARG A 258 6.55 -3.06 26.22
N ARG A 259 7.24 -3.71 25.28
CA ARG A 259 8.44 -3.18 24.63
C ARG A 259 8.14 -1.93 23.79
N TRP A 260 7.01 -1.89 23.09
CA TRP A 260 6.58 -0.68 22.38
C TRP A 260 6.37 0.48 23.35
N LEU A 261 5.65 0.25 24.45
CA LEU A 261 5.39 1.30 25.43
C LEU A 261 6.66 1.83 26.11
N SER A 262 7.69 0.99 26.32
CA SER A 262 8.92 1.43 26.99
C SER A 262 10.01 1.93 26.03
N ASP A 263 10.06 1.45 24.79
CA ASP A 263 11.23 1.61 23.90
C ASP A 263 10.89 1.95 22.43
N HIS A 264 9.67 2.45 22.15
CA HIS A 264 9.25 2.83 20.78
C HIS A 264 10.23 3.76 20.07
N GLN A 265 10.90 4.67 20.78
CA GLN A 265 11.87 5.59 20.19
C GLN A 265 13.17 4.92 19.73
N SER A 266 13.54 3.76 20.28
CA SER A 266 14.67 2.97 19.77
C SER A 266 14.24 2.05 18.64
N ILE A 267 13.01 1.52 18.72
CA ILE A 267 12.42 0.65 17.68
C ILE A 267 12.15 1.44 16.40
N LYS A 268 11.56 2.63 16.52
CA LYS A 268 11.16 3.49 15.41
C LYS A 268 11.48 4.95 15.73
N HIS A 269 12.75 5.30 15.58
CA HIS A 269 13.29 6.61 15.97
C HIS A 269 12.67 7.80 15.22
N GLY A 270 12.50 8.92 15.92
CA GLY A 270 12.04 10.18 15.34
C GLY A 270 10.53 10.25 15.11
N ILE A 271 9.76 9.26 15.57
CA ILE A 271 8.29 9.33 15.59
C ILE A 271 7.80 10.38 16.58
N ALA A 272 6.62 10.94 16.31
CA ALA A 272 6.02 12.00 17.12
C ALA A 272 5.43 11.51 18.47
N MET A 273 5.42 10.20 18.73
CA MET A 273 4.95 9.63 20.00
C MET A 273 5.96 9.94 21.13
N PRO A 274 5.59 10.73 22.17
CA PRO A 274 6.50 11.13 23.25
C PRO A 274 7.11 9.93 23.98
N ARG A 275 8.27 10.13 24.63
CA ARG A 275 8.84 9.12 25.53
C ARG A 275 7.95 8.94 26.76
N HIS A 276 8.04 7.77 27.37
CA HIS A 276 7.30 7.38 28.57
C HIS A 276 8.25 7.09 29.75
N ASP A 277 9.46 7.64 29.71
CA ASP A 277 10.56 7.38 30.65
C ASP A 277 10.27 7.88 32.08
N ASP A 278 9.27 8.75 32.23
CA ASP A 278 8.79 9.25 33.52
C ASP A 278 7.55 8.51 34.06
N ILE A 279 7.02 7.51 33.33
CA ILE A 279 5.88 6.70 33.76
C ILE A 279 6.41 5.44 34.47
N PRO A 280 5.92 5.10 35.69
CA PRO A 280 6.34 3.90 36.39
C PRO A 280 6.11 2.63 35.55
N GLU A 281 7.06 1.70 35.57
CA GLU A 281 7.00 0.46 34.79
C GLU A 281 5.75 -0.38 35.12
N GLU A 282 5.35 -0.42 36.39
CA GLU A 282 4.11 -1.08 36.83
C GLU A 282 2.87 -0.48 36.15
N THR A 283 2.81 0.85 36.04
CA THR A 283 1.70 1.54 35.38
C THR A 283 1.70 1.31 33.87
N LEU A 284 2.88 1.28 33.23
CA LEU A 284 3.00 0.89 31.82
C LEU A 284 2.56 -0.57 31.59
N GLY A 285 2.86 -1.47 32.54
CA GLY A 285 2.40 -2.85 32.53
C GLY A 285 0.87 -2.95 32.59
N GLN A 286 0.23 -2.23 33.52
CA GLN A 286 -1.23 -2.17 33.63
C GLN A 286 -1.89 -1.57 32.38
N LEU A 287 -1.26 -0.58 31.74
CA LEU A 287 -1.70 -0.05 30.46
C LEU A 287 -1.58 -1.08 29.34
N ALA A 288 -0.46 -1.81 29.26
CA ALA A 288 -0.29 -2.89 28.29
C ALA A 288 -1.39 -3.95 28.46
N ASP A 289 -1.61 -4.42 29.69
CA ASP A 289 -2.65 -5.42 30.00
C ASP A 289 -4.03 -4.96 29.56
N TRP A 290 -4.38 -3.69 29.80
CA TRP A 290 -5.66 -3.14 29.36
C TRP A 290 -5.75 -3.01 27.83
N LEU A 291 -4.68 -2.53 27.18
CA LEU A 291 -4.58 -2.39 25.73
C LEU A 291 -4.73 -3.74 25.00
N GLU A 292 -4.27 -4.84 25.60
CA GLU A 292 -4.47 -6.22 25.11
C GLU A 292 -5.95 -6.65 25.14
N THR A 293 -6.81 -5.97 25.91
CA THR A 293 -8.25 -6.27 25.96
C THR A 293 -9.07 -5.50 24.90
N LEU A 294 -8.45 -4.55 24.19
CA LEU A 294 -9.11 -3.71 23.18
C LEU A 294 -9.37 -4.48 21.87
N ALA A 295 -10.30 -5.42 21.93
CA ALA A 295 -10.85 -6.13 20.78
C ALA A 295 -12.22 -5.53 20.37
N PRO A 296 -12.68 -5.73 19.13
CA PRO A 296 -14.06 -5.46 18.73
C PRO A 296 -15.08 -6.19 19.60
#